data_AF-A0A2N3D011-F1
#
_entry.id   AF-A0A2N3D011-F1
#
_cell.length_a   1.000
_cell.length_b   1.000
_cell.length_c   1.000
_cell.angle_alpha   90.00
_cell.angle_beta   90.00
_cell.angle_gamma   90.00
#
_symmetry.space_group_name_H-M   'P 1'
#
loop_
_entity.id
_entity.type
_entity.pdbx_description
1 polymer ?
#
loop_
_entity_poly.entity_id
_entity_poly.type
_entity_poly.pdbx_seq_one_letter_code
_entity_poly.pdbx_strand_id
1 'polypeptide(L)'
;MRTDFDHLPAQKQRELERVVAIIFDEFGDALALASNGWKKKARILKVILYGSYARGGWIDEPHTAKGYRSDFDLLIIVNDKRVADRVAYWLKLEERLDRELS
;
A
#
# COMPACT_ATOMS: atom_id res chain seq x y z
N MET A 1 -17.63 -6.71 -3.66
CA MET A 1 -16.28 -6.11 -3.76
C MET A 1 -15.48 -7.04 -4.66
N ARG A 2 -14.86 -6.53 -5.73
CA ARG A 2 -13.97 -7.37 -6.56
C ARG A 2 -12.73 -7.71 -5.74
N THR A 3 -12.22 -8.92 -5.92
CA THR A 3 -11.01 -9.41 -5.25
C THR A 3 -9.92 -9.81 -6.25
N ASP A 4 -10.26 -9.80 -7.54
CA ASP A 4 -9.37 -9.99 -8.68
C ASP A 4 -8.81 -8.64 -9.19
N PHE A 5 -7.65 -8.72 -9.85
CA PHE A 5 -6.98 -7.57 -10.48
C PHE A 5 -6.76 -7.80 -11.99
N ASP A 6 -7.51 -8.71 -12.61
CA ASP A 6 -7.33 -9.13 -14.01
C ASP A 6 -7.55 -8.00 -15.02
N HIS A 7 -8.20 -6.91 -14.60
CA HIS A 7 -8.35 -5.68 -15.40
C HIS A 7 -7.08 -4.84 -15.46
N LEU A 8 -6.08 -5.11 -14.60
CA LEU A 8 -4.78 -4.46 -14.64
C LEU A 8 -3.81 -5.26 -15.51
N PRO A 9 -2.90 -4.60 -16.26
CA PRO A 9 -1.81 -5.30 -16.93
C PRO A 9 -0.93 -6.07 -15.94
N ALA A 10 -0.38 -7.20 -16.37
CA ALA A 10 0.43 -8.08 -15.51
C ALA A 10 1.60 -7.36 -14.81
N GLN A 11 2.18 -6.34 -15.45
CA GLN A 11 3.22 -5.52 -14.82
C GLN A 11 2.69 -4.72 -13.63
N LYS A 12 1.51 -4.10 -13.76
CA LYS A 12 0.87 -3.34 -12.68
C LYS A 12 0.35 -4.23 -11.57
N GLN A 13 -0.09 -5.45 -11.89
CA GLN A 13 -0.42 -6.46 -10.88
C GLN A 13 0.82 -6.81 -10.03
N ARG A 14 1.97 -7.09 -10.66
CA ARG A 14 3.23 -7.37 -9.93
C ARG A 14 3.72 -6.17 -9.11
N GLU A 15 3.58 -4.96 -9.65
CA GLU A 15 3.91 -3.72 -8.92
C GLU A 15 3.02 -3.59 -7.67
N LEU A 16 1.71 -3.78 -7.82
CA LEU A 16 0.77 -3.76 -6.69
C LEU A 16 1.06 -4.86 -5.66
N GLU A 17 1.36 -6.09 -6.10
CA GLU A 17 1.78 -7.19 -5.22
C GLU A 17 3.03 -6.82 -4.42
N ARG A 18 4.01 -6.17 -5.06
CA ARG A 18 5.22 -5.68 -4.40
C ARG A 18 4.89 -4.60 -3.36
N VAL A 19 4.03 -3.63 -3.69
CA VAL A 19 3.58 -2.61 -2.72
C VAL A 19 2.91 -3.25 -1.51
N VAL A 20 1.99 -4.20 -1.74
CA VAL A 20 1.31 -4.91 -0.65
C VAL A 20 2.31 -5.70 0.20
N ALA A 21 3.30 -6.36 -0.40
CA ALA A 21 4.34 -7.07 0.36
C ALA A 21 5.12 -6.11 1.27
N ILE A 22 5.55 -4.95 0.75
CA ILE A 22 6.24 -3.92 1.54
C ILE A 22 5.37 -3.42 2.69
N ILE A 23 4.07 -3.21 2.47
CA ILE A 23 3.11 -2.83 3.52
C ILE A 23 3.13 -3.83 4.68
N PHE A 24 3.05 -5.13 4.37
CA PHE A 24 3.03 -6.17 5.39
C PHE A 24 4.39 -6.33 6.11
N ASP A 25 5.50 -6.22 5.37
CA ASP A 25 6.85 -6.28 5.94
C ASP A 25 7.07 -5.15 6.95
N GLU A 26 6.86 -3.89 6.54
CA GLU A 26 7.11 -2.72 7.38
C GLU A 26 6.16 -2.68 8.59
N PHE A 27 4.90 -3.08 8.41
CA PHE A 27 3.97 -3.20 9.52
C PHE A 27 4.41 -4.29 10.51
N GLY A 28 4.91 -5.43 10.00
CA GLY A 28 5.49 -6.51 10.80
C GLY A 28 6.67 -6.01 11.63
N ASP A 29 7.61 -5.30 11.01
CA ASP A 29 8.80 -4.77 11.66
C ASP A 29 8.46 -3.70 12.72
N ALA A 30 7.50 -2.82 12.43
CA ALA A 30 7.01 -1.84 13.39
C ALA A 30 6.38 -2.49 14.64
N LEU A 31 5.80 -3.68 14.50
CA LEU A 31 5.26 -4.47 15.60
C LEU A 31 6.28 -5.39 16.26
N ALA A 32 7.34 -5.81 15.57
CA ALA A 32 8.37 -6.71 16.10
C ALA A 32 9.10 -6.09 17.31
N LEU A 33 9.26 -4.78 17.33
CA LEU A 33 9.87 -4.02 18.43
C LEU A 33 8.95 -3.88 19.66
N ALA A 34 7.76 -4.49 19.66
CA ALA A 34 6.78 -4.31 20.70
C ALA A 34 6.93 -5.29 21.89
N SER A 35 7.19 -4.73 23.07
CA SER A 35 7.10 -5.45 24.35
C SER A 35 5.67 -5.52 24.92
N ASN A 36 4.78 -4.61 24.52
CA ASN A 36 3.44 -4.47 25.10
C ASN A 36 2.39 -5.38 24.44
N GLY A 37 1.59 -6.08 25.27
CA GLY A 37 0.68 -7.15 24.82
C GLY A 37 -0.40 -6.76 23.81
N TRP A 38 -0.78 -5.48 23.72
CA TRP A 38 -1.75 -5.02 22.72
C TRP A 38 -1.15 -4.94 21.31
N LYS A 39 0.12 -4.53 21.17
CA LYS A 39 0.80 -4.48 19.87
C LYS A 39 0.95 -5.87 19.26
N LYS A 40 1.16 -6.91 20.09
CA LYS A 40 1.19 -8.32 19.63
C LYS A 40 -0.12 -8.78 18.97
N LYS A 41 -1.24 -8.10 19.25
CA LYS A 41 -2.56 -8.36 18.67
C LYS A 41 -2.90 -7.44 17.51
N ALA A 42 -2.07 -6.45 17.18
CA ALA A 42 -2.32 -5.54 16.08
C ALA A 42 -2.20 -6.26 14.73
N ARG A 43 -3.16 -6.05 13.84
CA ARG A 43 -3.26 -6.72 12.53
C ARG A 43 -3.78 -5.75 11.48
N ILE A 44 -3.26 -5.87 10.26
CA ILE A 44 -3.94 -5.38 9.06
C ILE A 44 -5.13 -6.31 8.80
N LEU A 45 -6.31 -5.73 8.67
CA LEU A 45 -7.54 -6.43 8.33
C LEU A 45 -7.79 -6.46 6.83
N LYS A 46 -7.52 -5.34 6.14
CA LYS A 46 -7.70 -5.21 4.69
C LYS A 46 -6.70 -4.21 4.12
N VAL A 47 -6.32 -4.45 2.87
CA VAL A 47 -5.69 -3.48 1.99
C VAL A 47 -6.61 -3.35 0.78
N ILE A 48 -7.06 -2.15 0.47
CA ILE A 48 -8.07 -1.90 -0.57
C ILE A 48 -7.50 -0.94 -1.59
N LEU A 49 -7.42 -1.39 -2.84
CA LEU A 49 -7.17 -0.52 -3.99
C LEU A 49 -8.44 0.25 -4.33
N TYR A 50 -8.33 1.57 -4.38
CA TYR A 50 -9.38 2.46 -4.89
C TYR A 50 -8.83 3.36 -6.00
N GLY A 51 -9.58 4.39 -6.39
CA GLY A 51 -9.09 5.37 -7.36
C GLY A 51 -9.11 4.91 -8.82
N SER A 52 -8.17 5.40 -9.61
CA SER A 52 -8.15 5.23 -11.08
C SER A 52 -7.81 3.79 -11.48
N TYR A 53 -6.82 3.17 -10.83
CA TYR A 53 -6.46 1.76 -11.08
C TYR A 53 -7.54 0.77 -10.67
N ALA A 54 -8.30 1.05 -9.60
CA ALA A 54 -9.45 0.21 -9.24
C ALA A 54 -10.58 0.27 -10.29
N ARG A 55 -10.74 1.41 -10.97
CA ARG A 55 -11.82 1.65 -11.95
C ARG A 55 -11.43 1.41 -13.41
N GLY A 56 -10.14 1.19 -13.69
CA GLY A 56 -9.62 1.05 -15.05
C GLY A 56 -9.44 2.37 -15.82
N GLY A 57 -9.53 3.52 -15.14
CA GLY A 57 -9.36 4.86 -15.73
C GLY A 57 -8.00 5.50 -15.42
N TRP A 58 -6.98 4.67 -15.20
CA TRP A 58 -5.62 5.13 -14.92
C TRP A 58 -4.90 5.53 -16.22
N ILE A 59 -3.94 6.43 -16.09
CA ILE A 59 -3.12 6.98 -17.19
C ILE A 59 -1.66 6.62 -16.91
N ASP A 60 -0.94 6.16 -17.93
CA ASP A 60 0.51 5.92 -17.88
C ASP A 60 1.10 6.30 -19.24
N GLU A 61 1.38 7.59 -19.40
CA GLU A 61 1.83 8.22 -20.65
C GLU A 61 3.19 8.92 -20.47
N PRO A 62 4.25 8.20 -20.03
CA PRO A 62 5.54 8.78 -19.71
C PRO A 62 6.26 9.38 -20.92
N HIS A 63 5.87 8.97 -22.13
CA HIS A 63 6.46 9.42 -23.40
C HIS A 63 5.82 10.68 -23.98
N THR A 64 4.77 11.22 -23.34
CA THR A 64 4.12 12.45 -23.78
C THR A 64 4.79 13.67 -23.14
N ALA A 65 4.65 14.84 -23.75
CA ALA A 65 5.16 16.10 -23.17
C ALA A 65 4.57 16.43 -21.78
N LYS A 66 3.45 15.79 -21.40
CA LYS A 66 2.82 15.97 -20.08
C LYS A 66 3.28 14.93 -19.06
N GLY A 67 3.77 13.77 -19.49
CA GLY A 67 4.32 12.74 -18.61
C GLY A 67 3.35 12.22 -17.56
N TYR A 68 2.03 12.22 -17.81
CA TYR A 68 1.06 11.84 -16.79
C TYR A 68 1.19 10.37 -16.43
N ARG A 69 1.31 10.11 -15.12
CA ARG A 69 1.28 8.78 -14.55
C ARG A 69 0.36 8.80 -13.33
N SER A 70 -0.57 7.86 -13.28
CA SER A 70 -1.42 7.67 -12.12
C SER A 70 -0.67 6.92 -11.03
N ASP A 71 -0.94 7.29 -9.78
CA ASP A 71 -0.47 6.59 -8.58
C ASP A 71 -1.48 5.53 -8.12
N PHE A 72 -1.05 4.63 -7.24
CA PHE A 72 -1.96 3.70 -6.57
C PHE A 72 -2.59 4.34 -5.33
N ASP A 73 -3.91 4.39 -5.31
CA ASP A 73 -4.67 4.81 -4.14
C ASP A 73 -5.00 3.59 -3.25
N LEU A 74 -4.38 3.50 -2.07
CA LEU A 74 -4.53 2.37 -1.14
C LEU A 74 -5.13 2.80 0.21
N LEU A 75 -6.15 2.06 0.65
CA LEU A 75 -6.71 2.17 2.00
C LEU A 75 -6.33 0.94 2.82
N ILE A 76 -5.61 1.15 3.91
CA ILE A 76 -5.22 0.10 4.86
C ILE A 76 -6.15 0.18 6.08
N ILE A 77 -6.80 -0.93 6.41
CA ILE A 77 -7.68 -1.05 7.57
C ILE A 77 -6.98 -1.91 8.61
N VAL A 78 -6.89 -1.40 9.84
CA VAL A 78 -6.28 -2.08 10.99
C VAL A 78 -7.31 -2.35 12.10
N ASN A 79 -7.02 -3.33 12.95
CA ASN A 79 -7.92 -3.73 14.03
C ASN A 79 -7.83 -2.88 15.31
N ASP A 80 -6.88 -1.94 15.38
CA ASP A 80 -6.66 -1.11 16.56
C ASP A 80 -6.30 0.33 16.16
N LYS A 81 -7.02 1.31 16.71
CA LYS A 81 -6.79 2.73 16.40
C LYS A 81 -5.38 3.22 16.73
N ARG A 82 -4.71 2.58 17.70
CA ARG A 82 -3.36 2.99 18.12
C ARG A 82 -2.30 2.67 17.08
N VAL A 83 -2.52 1.69 16.21
CA VAL A 83 -1.63 1.41 15.07
C VAL A 83 -2.08 2.11 13.79
N ALA A 84 -3.14 2.92 13.84
CA ALA A 84 -3.53 3.81 12.74
C ALA A 84 -2.76 5.13 12.74
N ASP A 85 -1.91 5.38 13.74
CA ASP A 85 -1.08 6.58 13.82
C ASP A 85 -0.01 6.56 12.70
N ARG A 86 -0.14 7.50 11.76
CA ARG A 86 0.71 7.62 10.57
C ARG A 86 2.19 7.74 10.92
N VAL A 87 2.54 8.64 11.83
CA VAL A 87 3.93 8.94 12.15
C VAL A 87 4.58 7.78 12.90
N ALA A 88 3.86 7.17 13.83
CA ALA A 88 4.41 6.11 14.66
C ALA A 88 4.57 4.76 13.95
N TYR A 89 3.74 4.44 12.94
CA TYR A 89 3.73 3.10 12.32
C TYR A 89 3.94 3.08 10.81
N TRP A 90 3.69 4.19 10.10
CA TRP A 90 3.60 4.19 8.64
C TRP A 90 4.63 5.09 7.95
N LEU A 91 5.33 5.96 8.68
CA LEU A 91 6.35 6.84 8.11
C LEU A 91 7.46 6.06 7.38
N LYS A 92 7.98 4.99 8.00
CA LYS A 92 9.02 4.14 7.37
C LYS A 92 8.52 3.44 6.11
N LEU A 93 7.26 3.04 6.10
CA LEU A 93 6.63 2.47 4.91
C LEU A 93 6.62 3.49 3.77
N GLU A 94 6.19 4.72 4.04
CA GLU A 94 6.17 5.79 3.05
C GLU A 94 7.58 6.06 2.49
N GLU A 95 8.58 6.20 3.36
CA GLU A 95 9.98 6.39 2.95
C GLU A 95 10.51 5.24 2.07
N ARG A 96 10.16 3.99 2.40
CA ARG A 96 10.56 2.83 1.61
C ARG A 96 9.86 2.78 0.25
N LEU A 97 8.56 3.09 0.21
CA LEU A 97 7.79 3.13 -1.04
C LEU A 97 8.31 4.23 -1.96
N ASP A 98 8.58 5.42 -1.44
CA ASP A 98 9.18 6.52 -2.21
C ASP A 98 10.54 6.12 -2.79
N ARG A 99 11.36 5.37 -2.05
CA ARG A 99 12.66 4.90 -2.55
C ARG A 99 12.55 3.77 -3.59
N GLU A 100 11.59 2.86 -3.44
CA GLU A 100 11.42 1.71 -4.35
C GLU A 100 10.62 2.04 -5.62
N LEU A 101 9.80 3.11 -5.61
CA LEU A 101 8.86 3.44 -6.69
C LEU A 101 9.08 4.82 -7.33
N SER A 102 10.05 5.62 -6.85
CA SER A 102 10.46 6.88 -7.50
C SER A 102 11.25 6.68 -8.79
#